data_AF-R9N3L6-F1
#
_entry.id   AF-R9N3L6-F1
#
_cell.length_a   1.000
_cell.length_b   1.000
_cell.length_c   1.000
_cell.angle_alpha   90.00
_cell.angle_beta   90.00
_cell.angle_gamma   90.00
#
_symmetry.space_group_name_H-M   'P 1'
#
loop_
_entity.id
_entity.type
_entity.pdbx_description
1 polymer ?
#
loop_
_entity_poly.entity_id
_entity_poly.type
_entity_poly.pdbx_seq_one_letter_code
_entity_poly.pdbx_strand_id
1 'polypeptide(L)'
;MGVIYGLYWKKIYDLGWVKQIAKYYPGNYGAPGVKRGPKRKRTPEDIDRQNKTNREKKVQRLILANFHEGDWHLILSYKKEQRPGSFKEAKKQLRKFLSDMRKVYKKAGIPFKWIAVTERGKQGACHHHLIIEDIADQNLNTKKLVLKFWQYGSKSFHPLYEDGEFEDLAEYIVKKESKEEEEGCSYSRSRNLIIPQPQKEVIHSRRWRKEPKPEKGWYIVKDSLVNGENPVTGLPYQHYTMRKIDPGGDSGDA
;
A
#
# COMPACT_ATOMS: atom_id res chain seq x y z
N MET A 1 35.80 -8.35 17.46
CA MET A 1 35.30 -7.33 18.42
C MET A 1 34.30 -6.45 17.70
N GLY A 2 33.00 -6.62 17.98
CA GLY A 2 31.93 -5.91 17.27
C GLY A 2 31.87 -4.44 17.71
N VAL A 3 31.84 -3.53 16.75
CA VAL A 3 31.66 -2.10 17.02
C VAL A 3 30.36 -1.91 17.80
N ILE A 4 30.46 -1.31 19.00
CA ILE A 4 29.34 -1.07 19.90
C ILE A 4 28.59 0.16 19.37
N TYR A 5 27.58 -0.10 18.55
CA TYR A 5 26.72 0.93 18.01
C TYR A 5 25.61 1.25 19.02
N GLY A 6 25.72 2.38 19.72
CA GLY A 6 24.84 2.75 20.84
C GLY A 6 23.50 3.39 20.46
N LEU A 7 23.23 3.62 19.17
CA LEU A 7 22.06 4.37 18.70
C LEU A 7 21.62 3.90 17.30
N TYR A 8 20.34 3.58 17.15
CA TYR A 8 19.74 3.30 15.85
C TYR A 8 18.41 4.04 15.69
N TRP A 9 17.93 4.19 14.45
CA TRP A 9 16.65 4.79 14.15
C TRP A 9 15.57 3.72 14.16
N LYS A 10 14.47 3.95 14.87
CA LYS A 10 13.21 3.21 14.75
C LYS A 10 12.24 4.09 13.97
N LYS A 11 11.93 3.68 12.75
CA LYS A 11 10.95 4.33 11.88
C LYS A 11 9.65 3.56 11.96
N ILE A 12 8.56 4.24 12.30
CA ILE A 12 7.25 3.66 12.55
C ILE A 12 6.25 4.30 11.60
N TYR A 13 5.49 3.47 10.89
CA TYR A 13 4.25 3.90 10.24
C TYR A 13 3.10 3.34 11.05
N ASP A 14 2.36 4.21 11.72
CA ASP A 14 1.11 3.85 12.38
C ASP A 14 -0.05 4.00 11.38
N LEU A 15 -0.74 2.89 11.13
CA LEU A 15 -1.84 2.77 10.17
C LEU A 15 -3.16 2.44 10.89
N GLY A 16 -3.23 2.66 12.21
CA GLY A 16 -4.41 2.43 13.05
C GLY A 16 -4.46 1.02 13.63
N TRP A 17 -4.70 0.01 12.78
CA TRP A 17 -4.79 -1.41 13.15
C TRP A 17 -3.51 -2.20 12.81
N VAL A 18 -2.66 -1.61 11.95
CA VAL A 18 -1.33 -2.11 11.60
C VAL A 18 -0.26 -1.07 11.95
N LYS A 19 0.87 -1.53 12.48
CA LYS A 19 2.11 -0.74 12.56
C LYS A 19 3.19 -1.41 11.72
N GLN A 20 3.83 -0.66 10.84
CA GLN A 20 5.04 -1.12 10.15
C GLN A 20 6.28 -0.48 10.76
N ILE A 21 7.19 -1.30 11.26
CA ILE A 21 8.41 -0.86 11.93
C ILE A 21 9.62 -1.18 11.06
N ALA A 22 10.52 -0.21 10.95
CA ALA A 22 11.84 -0.37 10.35
C ALA A 22 12.90 0.16 11.31
N LYS A 23 13.83 -0.70 11.72
CA LYS A 23 15.02 -0.31 12.48
C LYS A 23 16.24 -0.35 11.58
N TYR A 24 17.06 0.68 11.64
CA TYR A 24 18.31 0.76 10.90
C TYR A 24 19.26 1.77 11.53
N TYR A 25 20.55 1.61 11.30
CA TYR A 25 21.53 2.61 11.68
C TYR A 25 21.58 3.77 10.67
N PRO A 26 21.73 5.03 11.13
CA PRO A 26 21.85 6.15 10.21
C PRO A 26 23.11 6.00 9.35
N GLY A 27 23.11 6.54 8.12
CA GLY A 27 24.19 6.31 7.16
C GLY A 27 25.58 6.78 7.59
N ASN A 28 25.65 7.72 8.55
CA ASN A 28 26.92 8.22 9.13
C ASN A 28 27.26 7.55 10.47
N TYR A 29 26.49 6.56 10.91
CA TYR A 29 26.65 5.92 12.21
C TYR A 29 27.81 4.94 12.19
N GLY A 30 28.89 5.29 12.89
CA GLY A 30 30.15 4.53 12.89
C GLY A 30 31.34 5.27 12.30
N ALA A 31 31.14 6.47 11.74
CA ALA A 31 32.22 7.29 11.21
C ALA A 31 32.00 8.81 11.40
N PRO A 32 31.67 9.32 12.61
CA PRO A 32 31.59 10.77 12.85
C PRO A 32 32.94 11.42 12.53
N GLY A 33 32.97 12.39 11.61
CA GLY A 33 34.20 13.09 11.19
C GLY A 33 35.00 12.42 10.08
N VAL A 34 34.61 11.25 9.59
CA VAL A 34 35.28 10.59 8.45
C VAL A 34 34.78 11.19 7.15
N LYS A 35 35.71 11.58 6.26
CA LYS A 35 35.38 12.07 4.92
C LYS A 35 34.55 11.02 4.18
N ARG A 36 33.48 11.48 3.51
CA ARG A 36 32.59 10.62 2.70
C ARG A 36 33.42 9.74 1.77
N GLY A 37 33.32 8.43 1.94
CA GLY A 37 33.98 7.47 1.05
C GLY A 37 33.50 7.60 -0.40
N PRO A 38 34.24 7.04 -1.37
CA PRO A 38 33.87 7.09 -2.78
C PRO A 38 32.47 6.51 -2.99
N LYS A 39 31.63 7.23 -3.73
CA LYS A 39 30.24 6.84 -3.99
C LYS A 39 30.25 5.55 -4.84
N ARG A 40 30.03 4.40 -4.20
CA ARG A 40 29.76 3.15 -4.93
C ARG A 40 28.44 3.32 -5.68
N LYS A 41 28.50 3.25 -7.02
CA LYS A 41 27.30 3.31 -7.86
C LYS A 41 26.55 2.00 -7.67
N ARG A 42 25.31 2.06 -7.19
CA ARG A 42 24.39 0.91 -7.24
C ARG A 42 24.14 0.56 -8.70
N THR A 43 23.93 -0.72 -8.99
CA THR A 43 23.53 -1.13 -10.33
C THR A 43 22.16 -0.52 -10.68
N PRO A 44 21.87 -0.24 -11.95
CA PRO A 44 20.53 0.18 -12.37
C PRO A 44 19.44 -0.78 -11.91
N GLU A 45 19.71 -2.09 -11.92
CA GLU A 45 18.79 -3.14 -11.46
C GLU A 45 18.49 -3.04 -9.96
N ASP A 46 19.50 -2.78 -9.12
CA ASP A 46 19.30 -2.57 -7.69
C ASP A 46 18.47 -1.32 -7.40
N ILE A 47 18.68 -0.26 -8.19
CA ILE A 47 17.92 0.99 -8.07
C ILE A 47 16.45 0.75 -8.45
N ASP A 48 16.21 0.07 -9.57
CA ASP A 48 14.86 -0.25 -10.03
C ASP A 48 14.11 -1.13 -9.04
N ARG A 49 14.74 -2.22 -8.57
CA ARG A 49 14.19 -3.09 -7.53
C ARG A 49 13.83 -2.30 -6.26
N GLN A 50 14.75 -1.45 -5.78
CA GLN A 50 14.52 -0.64 -4.60
C GLN A 50 13.37 0.36 -4.78
N ASN A 51 13.27 0.98 -5.96
CA ASN A 51 12.20 1.90 -6.30
C ASN A 51 10.85 1.19 -6.37
N LYS A 52 10.80 0.00 -6.99
CA LYS A 52 9.61 -0.84 -7.04
C LYS A 52 9.12 -1.20 -5.64
N THR A 53 9.98 -1.74 -4.79
CA THR A 53 9.65 -2.09 -3.39
C THR A 53 9.19 -0.88 -2.59
N ASN A 54 9.83 0.29 -2.77
CA ASN A 54 9.40 1.51 -2.08
C ASN A 54 8.02 1.98 -2.55
N ARG A 55 7.69 1.78 -3.83
CA ARG A 55 6.39 2.12 -4.42
C ARG A 55 5.30 1.17 -3.94
N GLU A 56 5.57 -0.14 -3.93
CA GLU A 56 4.68 -1.17 -3.37
C GLU A 56 4.34 -0.84 -1.91
N LYS A 57 5.36 -0.63 -1.06
CA LYS A 57 5.15 -0.24 0.34
C LYS A 57 4.39 1.06 0.50
N LYS A 58 4.53 2.01 -0.43
CA LYS A 58 3.79 3.28 -0.39
C LYS A 58 2.32 3.07 -0.71
N VAL A 59 1.99 2.28 -1.73
CA VAL A 59 0.62 1.95 -2.09
C VAL A 59 -0.02 1.10 -0.99
N GLN A 60 0.67 0.09 -0.48
CA GLN A 60 0.22 -0.75 0.63
C GLN A 60 -0.17 0.10 1.85
N ARG A 61 0.71 0.99 2.31
CA ARG A 61 0.41 1.88 3.44
C ARG A 61 -0.75 2.81 3.17
N LEU A 62 -0.89 3.30 1.94
CA LEU A 62 -2.02 4.13 1.53
C LEU A 62 -3.33 3.33 1.64
N ILE A 63 -3.30 2.05 1.26
CA ILE A 63 -4.47 1.18 1.36
C ILE A 63 -4.81 0.93 2.83
N LEU A 64 -3.86 0.40 3.61
CA LEU A 64 -4.03 0.08 5.03
C LEU A 64 -4.49 1.27 5.89
N ALA A 65 -4.08 2.49 5.55
CA ALA A 65 -4.47 3.70 6.28
C ALA A 65 -5.87 4.23 5.93
N ASN A 66 -6.52 3.72 4.88
CA ASN A 66 -7.75 4.31 4.34
C ASN A 66 -8.89 3.33 4.10
N PHE A 67 -8.58 2.05 4.00
CA PHE A 67 -9.53 0.96 3.73
C PHE A 67 -9.38 -0.13 4.79
N HIS A 68 -10.42 -0.91 4.95
CA HIS A 68 -10.59 -1.90 6.02
C HIS A 68 -11.29 -3.15 5.48
N GLU A 69 -11.35 -4.19 6.30
CA GLU A 69 -12.10 -5.40 5.98
C GLU A 69 -13.56 -5.06 5.62
N GLY A 70 -14.07 -5.72 4.58
CA GLY A 70 -15.43 -5.48 4.06
C GLY A 70 -15.54 -4.40 2.99
N ASP A 71 -14.48 -3.60 2.78
CA ASP A 71 -14.37 -2.74 1.59
C ASP A 71 -14.23 -3.58 0.31
N TRP A 72 -14.34 -2.94 -0.85
CA TRP A 72 -14.36 -3.66 -2.13
C TRP A 72 -13.09 -3.45 -2.95
N HIS A 73 -12.47 -4.57 -3.35
CA HIS A 73 -11.76 -4.65 -4.62
C HIS A 73 -12.79 -4.81 -5.75
N LEU A 74 -13.08 -3.70 -6.41
CA LEU A 74 -14.04 -3.62 -7.51
C LEU A 74 -13.32 -3.75 -8.85
N ILE A 75 -13.73 -4.73 -9.65
CA ILE A 75 -13.28 -4.88 -11.04
C ILE A 75 -14.41 -4.50 -11.98
N LEU A 76 -14.17 -3.45 -12.77
CA LEU A 76 -15.08 -2.98 -13.81
C LEU A 76 -14.56 -3.43 -15.18
N SER A 77 -15.39 -4.17 -15.92
CA SER A 77 -15.06 -4.63 -17.26
C SER A 77 -16.05 -4.09 -18.29
N TYR A 78 -15.73 -4.32 -19.57
CA TYR A 78 -16.55 -3.95 -20.71
C TYR A 78 -17.19 -5.18 -21.35
N LYS A 79 -18.47 -5.08 -21.71
CA LYS A 79 -19.10 -5.99 -22.68
C LYS A 79 -18.38 -5.87 -24.02
N LYS A 80 -18.37 -6.94 -24.81
CA LYS A 80 -17.63 -7.01 -26.08
C LYS A 80 -18.02 -5.87 -27.03
N GLU A 81 -19.29 -5.51 -27.06
CA GLU A 81 -19.90 -4.50 -27.93
C GLU A 81 -19.67 -3.06 -27.42
N GLN A 82 -19.33 -2.91 -26.14
CA GLN A 82 -19.13 -1.61 -25.48
C GLN A 82 -17.65 -1.34 -25.15
N ARG A 83 -16.72 -2.12 -25.73
CA ARG A 83 -15.29 -1.94 -25.52
C ARG A 83 -14.86 -0.57 -26.05
N PRO A 84 -14.12 0.22 -25.26
CA PRO A 84 -13.64 1.53 -25.70
C PRO A 84 -12.67 1.35 -26.87
N GLY A 85 -12.73 2.26 -27.84
CA GLY A 85 -11.85 2.22 -29.02
C GLY A 85 -10.41 2.60 -28.69
N SER A 86 -10.17 3.23 -27.53
CA SER A 86 -8.85 3.63 -27.07
C SER A 86 -8.71 3.59 -25.54
N PHE A 87 -7.47 3.49 -25.07
CA PHE A 87 -7.16 3.55 -23.64
C PHE A 87 -7.56 4.90 -23.00
N LYS A 88 -7.42 5.99 -23.76
CA LYS A 88 -7.85 7.33 -23.37
C LYS A 88 -9.36 7.41 -23.15
N GLU A 89 -10.14 6.74 -23.99
CA GLU A 89 -11.58 6.64 -23.84
C GLU A 89 -11.96 5.84 -22.59
N ALA A 90 -11.31 4.71 -22.34
CA ALA A 90 -11.50 3.92 -21.12
C ALA A 90 -11.25 4.77 -19.86
N LYS A 91 -10.15 5.52 -19.84
CA LYS A 91 -9.83 6.47 -18.74
C LYS A 91 -10.89 7.57 -18.61
N LYS A 92 -11.47 8.08 -19.72
CA LYS A 92 -12.54 9.09 -19.69
C LYS A 92 -13.83 8.53 -19.08
N GLN A 93 -14.22 7.31 -19.46
CA GLN A 93 -15.40 6.62 -18.93
C GLN A 93 -15.24 6.32 -17.43
N LEU A 94 -14.08 5.85 -16.99
CA LEU A 94 -13.77 5.68 -15.57
C LEU A 94 -13.85 7.01 -14.81
N ARG A 95 -13.29 8.10 -15.35
CA ARG A 95 -13.39 9.44 -14.72
C ARG A 95 -14.83 9.91 -14.57
N LYS A 96 -15.69 9.65 -15.56
CA LYS A 96 -17.11 9.96 -15.48
C LYS A 96 -17.79 9.16 -14.36
N PHE A 97 -17.54 7.85 -14.30
CA PHE A 97 -18.03 6.98 -13.23
C PHE A 97 -17.63 7.52 -11.85
N LEU A 98 -16.35 7.81 -11.63
CA LEU A 98 -15.84 8.33 -10.36
C LEU A 98 -16.41 9.71 -10.01
N SER A 99 -16.66 10.55 -11.01
CA SER A 99 -17.29 11.86 -10.83
C SER A 99 -18.74 11.73 -10.38
N ASP A 100 -19.50 10.83 -11.01
CA ASP A 100 -20.90 10.61 -10.67
C ASP A 100 -21.06 9.95 -9.29
N MET A 101 -20.19 9.00 -8.93
CA MET A 101 -20.05 8.48 -7.57
C MET A 101 -19.80 9.62 -6.56
N ARG A 102 -18.76 10.44 -6.81
CA ARG A 102 -18.40 11.57 -5.91
C ARG A 102 -19.55 12.55 -5.71
N LYS A 103 -20.36 12.83 -6.73
CA LYS A 103 -21.52 13.74 -6.58
C LYS A 103 -22.52 13.23 -5.56
N VAL A 104 -22.82 11.93 -5.57
CA VAL A 104 -23.78 11.35 -4.61
C VAL A 104 -23.20 11.33 -3.20
N TYR A 105 -21.95 10.90 -3.04
CA TYR A 105 -21.23 10.95 -1.76
C TYR A 105 -21.19 12.36 -1.17
N LYS A 106 -20.87 13.37 -1.99
CA LYS A 106 -20.86 14.78 -1.56
C LYS A 106 -22.23 15.25 -1.09
N LYS A 107 -23.32 14.82 -1.74
CA LYS A 107 -24.69 15.15 -1.30
C LYS A 107 -25.03 14.52 0.05
N ALA A 108 -24.51 13.34 0.34
CA ALA A 108 -24.64 12.67 1.63
C ALA A 108 -23.68 13.22 2.70
N GLY A 109 -22.80 14.18 2.38
CA GLY A 109 -21.81 14.71 3.32
C GLY A 109 -20.62 13.78 3.58
N ILE A 110 -20.50 12.68 2.83
CA ILE A 110 -19.49 11.64 3.03
C ILE A 110 -18.37 11.79 2.00
N PRO A 111 -17.07 11.74 2.38
CA PRO A 111 -15.98 11.82 1.43
C PRO A 111 -15.77 10.50 0.68
N PHE A 112 -15.85 10.51 -0.66
CA PHE A 112 -15.63 9.30 -1.48
C PHE A 112 -14.14 8.94 -1.58
N LYS A 113 -13.71 7.89 -0.87
CA LYS A 113 -12.36 7.32 -0.95
C LYS A 113 -12.26 6.23 -2.01
N TRP A 114 -11.22 6.33 -2.85
CA TRP A 114 -10.90 5.30 -3.83
C TRP A 114 -9.44 5.35 -4.30
N ILE A 115 -8.95 4.20 -4.79
CA ILE A 115 -7.73 4.02 -5.59
C ILE A 115 -8.12 3.24 -6.85
N ALA A 116 -7.58 3.58 -8.02
CA ALA A 116 -7.92 2.90 -9.26
C ALA A 116 -6.73 2.78 -10.22
N VAL A 117 -6.61 1.63 -10.89
CA VAL A 117 -5.71 1.41 -12.02
C VAL A 117 -6.51 0.87 -13.20
N THR A 118 -6.19 1.34 -14.41
CA THR A 118 -6.74 0.79 -15.64
C THR A 118 -5.68 -0.08 -16.28
N GLU A 119 -6.04 -1.31 -16.59
CA GLU A 119 -5.23 -2.28 -17.31
C GLU A 119 -5.82 -2.53 -18.70
N ARG A 120 -4.97 -2.81 -19.69
CA ARG A 120 -5.36 -3.29 -21.00
C ARG A 120 -4.88 -4.73 -21.19
N GLY A 121 -5.80 -5.68 -21.17
CA GLY A 121 -5.50 -7.08 -21.44
C GLY A 121 -4.97 -7.29 -22.87
N LYS A 122 -4.26 -8.40 -23.08
CA LYS A 122 -3.61 -8.75 -24.36
C LYS A 122 -4.53 -8.73 -25.60
N GLN A 123 -5.83 -8.97 -25.40
CA GLN A 123 -6.86 -8.96 -26.45
C GLN A 123 -7.54 -7.57 -26.61
N GLY A 124 -6.96 -6.51 -26.04
CA GLY A 124 -7.46 -5.14 -26.09
C GLY A 124 -8.58 -4.83 -25.10
N ALA A 125 -9.06 -5.80 -24.31
CA ALA A 125 -10.07 -5.58 -23.29
C ALA A 125 -9.49 -4.77 -22.12
N CYS A 126 -10.13 -3.63 -21.81
CA CYS A 126 -9.74 -2.83 -20.66
C CYS A 126 -10.42 -3.33 -19.38
N HIS A 127 -9.70 -3.32 -18.27
CA HIS A 127 -10.23 -3.60 -16.93
C HIS A 127 -9.86 -2.44 -16.01
N HIS A 128 -10.80 -1.97 -15.20
CA HIS A 128 -10.51 -1.03 -14.13
C HIS A 128 -10.54 -1.77 -12.81
N HIS A 129 -9.40 -1.82 -12.13
CA HIS A 129 -9.31 -2.32 -10.77
C HIS A 129 -9.38 -1.14 -9.82
N LEU A 130 -10.34 -1.17 -8.91
CA LEU A 130 -10.55 -0.13 -7.91
C LEU A 130 -10.53 -0.73 -6.52
N ILE A 131 -10.04 0.06 -5.57
CA ILE A 131 -10.29 -0.11 -4.14
C ILE A 131 -11.26 0.99 -3.77
N ILE A 132 -12.42 0.64 -3.25
CA ILE A 132 -13.45 1.61 -2.82
C ILE A 132 -13.97 1.24 -1.45
N GLU A 133 -14.28 2.27 -0.66
CA GLU A 133 -14.88 2.12 0.67
C GLU A 133 -16.34 1.66 0.55
N ASP A 134 -16.73 0.61 1.26
CA ASP A 134 -18.14 0.19 1.35
C ASP A 134 -18.86 1.03 2.41
N ILE A 135 -19.96 1.64 2.00
CA ILE A 135 -20.78 2.48 2.85
C ILE A 135 -22.23 2.11 2.59
N ALA A 136 -22.92 1.75 3.66
CA ALA A 136 -24.34 1.51 3.70
C ALA A 136 -24.97 2.43 4.75
N ASP A 137 -25.40 3.60 4.30
CA ASP A 137 -26.12 4.61 5.09
C ASP A 137 -27.54 4.78 4.51
N GLN A 138 -28.44 5.43 5.25
CA GLN A 138 -29.84 5.65 4.87
C GLN A 138 -29.98 6.31 3.48
N ASN A 139 -29.06 7.22 3.15
CA ASN A 139 -29.09 8.01 1.92
C ASN A 139 -28.09 7.55 0.85
N LEU A 140 -27.24 6.56 1.16
CA LEU A 140 -26.14 6.16 0.29
C LEU A 140 -25.80 4.67 0.46
N ASN A 141 -25.71 3.96 -0.66
CA ASN A 141 -25.18 2.60 -0.66
C ASN A 141 -24.17 2.43 -1.80
N THR A 142 -22.90 2.19 -1.47
CA THR A 142 -21.81 2.09 -2.45
C THR A 142 -22.13 1.12 -3.57
N LYS A 143 -22.51 -0.11 -3.23
CA LYS A 143 -22.80 -1.17 -4.21
C LYS A 143 -23.92 -0.79 -5.17
N LYS A 144 -25.03 -0.23 -4.65
CA LYS A 144 -26.15 0.27 -5.50
C LYS A 144 -25.69 1.37 -6.45
N LEU A 145 -24.83 2.30 -5.99
CA LEU A 145 -24.30 3.37 -6.85
C LEU A 145 -23.38 2.82 -7.94
N VAL A 146 -22.53 1.85 -7.62
CA VAL A 146 -21.67 1.18 -8.61
C VAL A 146 -22.51 0.53 -9.70
N LEU A 147 -23.55 -0.22 -9.31
CA LEU A 147 -24.48 -0.88 -10.24
C LEU A 147 -25.21 0.14 -11.14
N LYS A 148 -25.59 1.29 -10.57
CA LYS A 148 -26.28 2.39 -11.27
C LYS A 148 -25.38 3.16 -12.24
N PHE A 149 -24.12 3.42 -11.89
CA PHE A 149 -23.28 4.31 -12.69
C PHE A 149 -22.35 3.59 -13.68
N TRP A 150 -21.97 2.34 -13.42
CA TRP A 150 -21.24 1.56 -14.42
C TRP A 150 -22.21 0.91 -15.41
N GLN A 151 -22.24 1.39 -16.65
CA GLN A 151 -23.19 0.93 -17.67
C GLN A 151 -22.53 0.17 -18.84
N TYR A 152 -21.20 0.05 -18.82
CA TYR A 152 -20.42 -0.47 -19.95
C TYR A 152 -20.13 -1.98 -19.89
N GLY A 153 -20.35 -2.61 -18.73
CA GLY A 153 -20.15 -4.04 -18.60
C GLY A 153 -20.27 -4.58 -17.19
N SER A 154 -19.50 -5.64 -16.89
CA SER A 154 -19.61 -6.35 -15.62
C SER A 154 -19.01 -5.56 -14.46
N LYS A 155 -19.50 -5.87 -13.26
CA LYS A 155 -19.03 -5.34 -11.98
C LYS A 155 -18.77 -6.53 -11.08
N SER A 156 -17.51 -6.83 -10.81
CA SER A 156 -17.13 -7.88 -9.88
C SER A 156 -16.70 -7.24 -8.57
N PHE A 157 -17.33 -7.67 -7.48
CA PHE A 157 -17.04 -7.18 -6.13
C PHE A 157 -16.31 -8.30 -5.38
N HIS A 158 -15.07 -8.02 -4.99
CA HIS A 158 -14.30 -8.90 -4.12
C HIS A 158 -14.14 -8.18 -2.78
N PRO A 159 -14.69 -8.71 -1.68
CA PRO A 159 -14.48 -8.10 -0.37
C PRO A 159 -12.98 -8.16 -0.03
N LEU A 160 -12.47 -7.11 0.59
CA LEU A 160 -11.11 -7.08 1.11
C LEU A 160 -11.11 -7.75 2.48
N TYR A 161 -10.19 -8.69 2.67
CA TYR A 161 -9.89 -9.31 3.95
C TYR A 161 -8.54 -8.82 4.48
N GLU A 162 -8.33 -8.91 5.80
CA GLU A 162 -7.08 -8.46 6.41
C GLU A 162 -5.86 -9.31 6.00
N ASP A 163 -6.05 -10.58 5.66
CA ASP A 163 -4.95 -11.56 5.52
C ASP A 163 -4.25 -11.50 4.16
N GLY A 164 -3.22 -10.66 4.04
CA GLY A 164 -2.31 -10.66 2.88
C GLY A 164 -2.88 -9.97 1.63
N GLU A 165 -4.20 -9.84 1.52
CA GLU A 165 -4.85 -9.32 0.32
C GLU A 165 -4.49 -7.85 0.03
N PHE A 166 -4.23 -7.06 1.08
CA PHE A 166 -3.77 -5.67 0.92
C PHE A 166 -2.35 -5.58 0.37
N GLU A 167 -1.45 -6.51 0.75
CA GLU A 167 -0.11 -6.62 0.13
C GLU A 167 -0.22 -6.98 -1.35
N ASP A 168 -0.97 -8.04 -1.66
CA ASP A 168 -1.12 -8.56 -3.01
C ASP A 168 -1.76 -7.52 -3.95
N LEU A 169 -2.75 -6.78 -3.44
CA LEU A 169 -3.41 -5.73 -4.20
C LEU A 169 -2.49 -4.52 -4.44
N ALA A 170 -1.64 -4.18 -3.46
CA ALA A 170 -0.62 -3.15 -3.65
C ALA A 170 0.42 -3.56 -4.69
N GLU A 171 0.90 -4.82 -4.64
CA GLU A 171 1.80 -5.37 -5.64
C GLU A 171 1.15 -5.35 -7.02
N TYR A 172 -0.11 -5.79 -7.12
CA TYR A 172 -0.87 -5.78 -8.37
C TYR A 172 -0.95 -4.38 -8.98
N ILE A 173 -1.37 -3.39 -8.20
CA ILE A 173 -1.49 -1.99 -8.65
C ILE A 173 -0.15 -1.48 -9.19
N VAL A 174 0.96 -1.72 -8.48
CA VAL A 174 2.30 -1.26 -8.89
C VAL A 174 2.79 -2.03 -10.13
N LYS A 175 2.58 -3.34 -10.18
CA LYS A 175 2.96 -4.20 -11.30
C LYS A 175 2.24 -3.80 -12.59
N LYS A 176 0.95 -3.50 -12.52
CA LYS A 176 0.18 -3.04 -13.69
C LYS A 176 0.59 -1.65 -14.12
N GLU A 177 0.92 -0.78 -13.17
CA GLU A 177 1.45 0.54 -13.50
C GLU A 177 2.78 0.49 -14.27
N SER A 178 3.62 -0.49 -13.96
CA SER A 178 4.92 -0.65 -14.62
C SER A 178 4.87 -1.24 -16.03
N LYS A 179 3.75 -1.84 -16.47
CA LYS A 179 3.76 -2.75 -17.64
C LYS A 179 3.17 -2.22 -18.94
N GLU A 180 2.45 -1.10 -18.99
CA GLU A 180 1.65 -0.80 -20.19
C GLU A 180 1.73 0.67 -20.68
N GLU A 181 2.34 0.79 -21.88
CA GLU A 181 2.25 1.83 -22.93
C GLU A 181 2.86 3.23 -22.66
N GLU A 182 3.31 3.87 -23.76
CA GLU A 182 3.96 5.20 -23.85
C GLU A 182 3.17 6.35 -23.16
N GLU A 183 1.89 6.14 -22.84
CA GLU A 183 1.01 7.10 -22.15
C GLU A 183 0.77 6.81 -20.64
N GLY A 184 1.48 5.84 -20.05
CA GLY A 184 1.55 5.62 -18.60
C GLY A 184 0.28 5.05 -17.96
N CYS A 185 0.32 3.78 -17.59
CA CYS A 185 -0.65 3.14 -16.70
C CYS A 185 -0.51 3.57 -15.23
N SER A 186 -0.40 4.86 -14.92
CA SER A 186 -0.31 5.28 -13.51
C SER A 186 -1.63 5.04 -12.76
N TYR A 187 -1.54 4.49 -11.54
CA TYR A 187 -2.71 4.43 -10.67
C TYR A 187 -3.15 5.85 -10.30
N SER A 188 -4.45 6.02 -10.13
CA SER A 188 -5.07 7.26 -9.68
C SER A 188 -5.77 7.03 -8.35
N ARG A 189 -6.00 8.10 -7.60
CA ARG A 189 -6.66 8.02 -6.30
C ARG A 189 -7.43 9.28 -5.98
N SER A 190 -8.35 9.15 -5.05
CA SER A 190 -8.99 10.29 -4.39
C SER A 190 -7.95 11.15 -3.63
N ARG A 191 -8.22 12.46 -3.51
CA ARG A 191 -7.29 13.43 -2.88
C ARG A 191 -7.43 13.50 -1.36
N ASN A 192 -8.53 12.99 -0.82
CA ASN A 192 -8.89 12.94 0.59
C ASN A 192 -8.39 11.69 1.32
N LEU A 193 -7.50 10.90 0.71
CA LEU A 193 -6.86 9.78 1.41
C LEU A 193 -5.82 10.29 2.42
N ILE A 194 -5.81 9.68 3.59
CA ILE A 194 -4.78 9.83 4.61
C ILE A 194 -3.45 9.36 4.01
N ILE A 195 -2.45 10.25 4.01
CA ILE A 195 -1.10 9.91 3.56
C ILE A 195 -0.25 9.63 4.81
N PRO A 196 0.00 8.35 5.14
CA PRO A 196 0.68 7.99 6.37
C PRO A 196 2.12 8.50 6.36
N GLN A 197 2.47 9.28 7.37
CA GLN A 197 3.82 9.81 7.55
C GLN A 197 4.58 8.98 8.58
N PRO A 198 5.88 8.72 8.34
CA PRO A 198 6.67 7.98 9.31
C PRO A 198 7.01 8.83 10.52
N GLN A 199 6.80 8.29 11.70
CA GLN A 199 7.44 8.74 12.91
C GLN A 199 8.84 8.15 12.99
N LYS A 200 9.80 8.92 13.48
CA LYS A 200 11.19 8.50 13.60
C LYS A 200 11.66 8.75 15.03
N GLU A 201 12.09 7.68 15.67
CA GLU A 201 12.59 7.68 17.04
C GLU A 201 14.07 7.28 17.04
N VAL A 202 14.82 7.91 17.92
CA VAL A 202 16.23 7.59 18.18
C VAL A 202 16.29 6.65 19.37
N ILE A 203 16.70 5.40 19.14
CA ILE A 203 16.80 4.39 20.20
C ILE A 203 18.24 4.30 20.66
N HIS A 204 18.47 4.64 21.93
CA HIS A 204 19.76 4.50 22.61
C HIS A 204 19.86 3.08 23.18
N SER A 205 20.54 2.19 22.48
CA SER A 205 20.77 0.82 22.93
C SER A 205 22.11 0.32 22.42
N ARG A 206 22.89 -0.28 23.30
CA ARG A 206 24.15 -0.97 22.96
C ARG A 206 23.94 -2.33 22.30
N ARG A 207 22.71 -2.86 22.30
CA ARG A 207 22.36 -4.18 21.79
C ARG A 207 21.31 -4.09 20.70
N TRP A 208 21.54 -4.83 19.62
CA TRP A 208 20.56 -5.06 18.55
C TRP A 208 19.73 -6.32 18.87
N ARG A 209 18.41 -6.17 19.04
CA ARG A 209 17.51 -7.29 19.31
C ARG A 209 16.95 -7.84 18.00
N LYS A 210 17.34 -9.06 17.62
CA LYS A 210 16.83 -9.75 16.42
C LYS A 210 15.36 -10.15 16.56
N GLU A 211 14.93 -10.43 17.79
CA GLU A 211 13.54 -10.69 18.14
C GLU A 211 12.94 -9.43 18.79
N PRO A 212 12.03 -8.72 18.09
CA PRO A 212 11.34 -7.59 18.68
C PRO A 212 10.32 -8.06 19.73
N LYS A 213 10.12 -7.25 20.77
CA LYS A 213 9.01 -7.45 21.70
C LYS A 213 7.79 -6.67 21.20
N PRO A 214 6.59 -7.25 21.19
CA PRO A 214 5.39 -6.53 20.84
C PRO A 214 5.07 -5.44 21.88
N GLU A 215 4.40 -4.39 21.44
CA GLU A 215 3.82 -3.35 22.31
C GLU A 215 2.54 -3.91 22.94
N LYS A 216 2.15 -3.44 24.13
CA LYS A 216 0.94 -3.93 24.82
C LYS A 216 -0.29 -3.73 23.92
N GLY A 217 -1.07 -4.80 23.72
CA GLY A 217 -2.25 -4.80 22.84
C GLY A 217 -1.93 -5.00 21.36
N TRP A 218 -0.71 -5.42 21.03
CA TRP A 218 -0.28 -5.75 19.67
C TRP A 218 0.42 -7.11 19.64
N TYR A 219 0.41 -7.77 18.49
CA TYR A 219 1.26 -8.93 18.23
C TYR A 219 2.12 -8.68 16.97
N ILE A 220 3.25 -9.37 16.89
CA ILE A 220 4.12 -9.31 15.70
C ILE A 220 3.68 -10.40 14.75
N VAL A 221 3.43 -10.03 13.48
CA VAL A 221 3.18 -11.00 12.42
C VAL A 221 4.51 -11.72 12.15
N LYS A 222 4.63 -12.99 12.55
CA LYS A 222 5.89 -13.76 12.53
C LYS A 222 6.55 -13.71 11.15
N ASP A 223 5.76 -13.93 10.09
CA ASP A 223 6.25 -13.98 8.70
C ASP A 223 6.70 -12.62 8.15
N SER A 224 6.34 -11.53 8.82
CA SER A 224 6.78 -10.18 8.43
C SER A 224 8.18 -9.81 8.99
N LEU A 225 8.72 -10.60 9.93
CA LEU A 225 9.98 -10.29 10.59
C LEU A 225 11.16 -10.59 9.68
N VAL A 226 11.79 -9.53 9.18
CA VAL A 226 13.02 -9.59 8.39
C VAL A 226 14.16 -9.03 9.23
N ASN A 227 15.21 -9.82 9.41
CA ASN A 227 16.50 -9.37 9.93
C ASN A 227 17.53 -9.54 8.80
N GLY A 228 18.22 -8.46 8.44
CA GLY A 228 19.23 -8.49 7.39
C GLY A 228 20.41 -7.60 7.70
N GLU A 229 21.38 -7.62 6.79
CA GLU A 229 22.58 -6.79 6.86
C GLU A 229 22.61 -5.85 5.66
N ASN A 230 22.90 -4.57 5.89
CA ASN A 230 23.02 -3.61 4.81
C ASN A 230 24.29 -3.91 4.01
N PRO A 231 24.21 -4.27 2.72
CA PRO A 231 25.37 -4.72 1.94
C PRO A 231 26.43 -3.64 1.74
N VAL A 232 26.09 -2.36 1.98
CA VAL A 232 27.03 -1.24 1.86
C VAL A 232 27.73 -0.95 3.18
N THR A 233 27.01 -0.96 4.30
CA THR A 233 27.55 -0.54 5.60
C THR A 233 27.92 -1.69 6.52
N GLY A 234 27.50 -2.93 6.23
CA GLY A 234 27.64 -4.09 7.11
C GLY A 234 26.82 -4.00 8.41
N LEU A 235 25.92 -3.02 8.50
CA LEU A 235 25.12 -2.78 9.71
C LEU A 235 23.79 -3.53 9.62
N PRO A 236 23.29 -4.11 10.72
CA PRO A 236 22.04 -4.83 10.68
C PRO A 236 20.86 -3.86 10.49
N TYR A 237 19.84 -4.35 9.79
CA TYR A 237 18.53 -3.72 9.69
C TYR A 237 17.45 -4.74 10.04
N GLN A 238 16.29 -4.23 10.46
CA GLN A 238 15.15 -5.06 10.84
C GLN A 238 13.87 -4.42 10.35
N HIS A 239 12.98 -5.22 9.76
CA HIS A 239 11.63 -4.84 9.39
C HIS A 239 10.65 -5.82 10.00
N TYR A 240 9.52 -5.33 10.49
CA TYR A 240 8.43 -6.18 10.95
C TYR A 240 7.13 -5.39 10.99
N THR A 241 6.03 -6.11 10.91
CA THR A 241 4.68 -5.62 11.02
C THR A 241 4.09 -6.07 12.35
N MET A 242 3.36 -5.19 13.00
CA MET A 242 2.55 -5.48 14.17
C MET A 242 1.08 -5.26 13.84
N ARG A 243 0.22 -6.15 14.29
CA ARG A 243 -1.25 -5.99 14.24
C ARG A 243 -1.81 -5.81 15.64
N LYS A 244 -2.88 -5.04 15.75
CA LYS A 244 -3.58 -4.83 17.00
C LYS A 244 -4.29 -6.13 17.40
N ILE A 245 -4.30 -6.46 18.69
CA ILE A 245 -5.05 -7.60 19.21
C ILE A 245 -6.50 -7.15 19.34
N ASP A 246 -7.44 -7.86 18.71
CA ASP A 246 -8.85 -7.59 18.90
C ASP A 246 -9.31 -8.01 20.30
N PRO A 247 -10.13 -7.21 21.00
CA PRO A 247 -10.58 -7.52 22.36
C PRO A 247 -11.46 -8.78 22.50
N GLY A 248 -11.86 -9.41 21.39
CA GLY A 248 -12.71 -10.61 21.37
C GLY A 248 -12.24 -11.70 20.39
N GLY A 249 -11.04 -11.54 19.82
CA GLY A 249 -10.42 -12.59 19.01
C GLY A 249 -9.80 -13.61 19.95
N ASP A 250 -10.42 -14.78 20.03
CA ASP A 250 -9.90 -15.93 20.76
C ASP A 250 -8.43 -16.10 20.38
N SER A 251 -7.55 -16.01 21.39
CA SER A 251 -6.17 -16.41 21.25
C SER A 251 -6.15 -17.93 21.18
N GLY A 252 -6.69 -18.49 20.11
CA GLY A 252 -6.60 -19.90 19.75
C GLY A 252 -5.35 -20.10 18.89
N ASP A 253 -4.28 -20.59 19.53
CA ASP A 253 -3.30 -21.57 19.05
C ASP A 253 -2.74 -21.41 17.60
N ALA A 254 -1.44 -21.32 17.29
CA ALA A 254 -0.21 -21.80 17.94
C ALA A 254 1.05 -21.10 17.35
#